data_AF-A0AAD9ZVV2-F1
#
_entry.id   AF-A0AAD9ZVV2-F1
#
_cell.length_a   1.000
_cell.length_b   1.000
_cell.length_c   1.000
_cell.angle_alpha   90.00
_cell.angle_beta   90.00
_cell.angle_gamma   90.00
#
_symmetry.space_group_name_H-M   'P 1'
#
loop_
_entity.id
_entity.type
_entity.pdbx_description
1 polymer ?
#
loop_
_entity_poly.entity_id
_entity_poly.type
_entity_poly.pdbx_seq_one_letter_code
_entity_poly.pdbx_strand_id
1 'polypeptide(L)'
;MILKKIESKASTLLRQKDGEIIKANNRAMELEILLKKLEMENQAWQRMALEYESMVFSLNTSLEQMREKATASCFFFNNNNNNGGGAEDAESCCDVEEDHHELEEEENRVIGGGEKWKLCKSCNSGNLCVVFLPCRHLCSCKACDAFLDSCPVCLAPKKASIEVLID
;
A
#
# COMPACT_ATOMS: atom_id res chain seq x y z
N MET A 1 -44.09 -36.40 61.57
CA MET A 1 -42.82 -35.68 61.76
C MET A 1 -41.83 -35.89 60.62
N ILE A 2 -41.70 -37.11 60.06
CA ILE A 2 -40.77 -37.44 58.96
C ILE A 2 -41.13 -36.74 57.64
N LEU A 3 -42.42 -36.70 57.25
CA LEU A 3 -42.87 -36.06 56.01
C LEU A 3 -42.47 -34.58 55.92
N LYS A 4 -42.73 -33.80 56.98
CA LYS A 4 -42.34 -32.38 57.07
C LYS A 4 -40.83 -32.15 56.93
N LYS A 5 -40.01 -33.10 57.41
CA LYS A 5 -38.55 -33.03 57.28
C LYS A 5 -38.09 -33.28 55.84
N ILE A 6 -38.75 -34.20 55.13
CA ILE A 6 -38.49 -34.47 53.71
C ILE A 6 -38.93 -33.27 52.87
N GLU A 7 -40.11 -32.73 53.12
CA GLU A 7 -40.66 -31.56 52.44
C GLU A 7 -39.76 -30.32 52.62
N SER A 8 -39.32 -30.04 53.85
CA SER A 8 -38.39 -28.95 54.14
C SER A 8 -37.07 -29.11 53.38
N LYS A 9 -36.49 -30.33 53.34
CA LYS A 9 -35.27 -30.60 52.59
C LYS A 9 -35.48 -30.44 51.08
N ALA A 10 -36.58 -30.95 50.53
CA ALA A 10 -36.92 -30.81 49.13
C ALA A 10 -37.07 -29.33 48.74
N SER A 11 -37.78 -28.53 49.56
CA SER A 11 -37.93 -27.09 49.35
C SER A 11 -36.58 -26.35 49.34
N THR A 12 -35.67 -26.69 50.25
CA THR A 12 -34.34 -26.06 50.26
C THR A 12 -33.51 -26.41 49.04
N LEU A 13 -33.57 -27.67 48.58
CA LEU A 13 -32.84 -28.12 47.40
C LEU A 13 -33.39 -27.50 46.12
N LEU A 14 -34.71 -27.40 45.99
CA LEU A 14 -35.35 -26.73 44.85
C LEU A 14 -34.91 -25.27 44.75
N ARG A 15 -34.99 -24.53 45.87
CA ARG A 15 -34.54 -23.13 45.89
C ARG A 15 -33.05 -22.96 45.54
N GLN A 16 -32.22 -23.90 45.98
CA GLN A 16 -30.81 -23.91 45.60
C GLN A 16 -30.65 -24.12 44.08
N LYS A 17 -31.36 -25.09 43.51
CA LYS A 17 -31.32 -25.39 42.07
C LYS A 17 -31.86 -24.24 41.23
N ASP A 18 -32.95 -23.60 41.65
CA ASP A 18 -33.46 -22.39 40.99
C ASP A 18 -32.41 -21.28 40.97
N GLY A 19 -31.68 -21.10 42.08
CA GLY A 19 -30.57 -20.15 42.14
C GLY A 19 -29.39 -20.50 41.21
N GLU A 20 -29.06 -21.78 41.08
CA GLU A 20 -28.05 -22.27 40.13
C GLU A 20 -28.50 -22.03 38.67
N ILE A 21 -29.78 -22.27 38.36
CA ILE A 21 -30.37 -22.04 37.03
C ILE A 21 -30.32 -20.55 36.66
N ILE A 22 -30.71 -19.65 37.57
CA ILE A 22 -30.67 -18.20 37.31
C ILE A 22 -29.23 -17.74 37.03
N LYS A 23 -28.25 -18.22 37.80
CA LYS A 23 -26.84 -17.89 37.57
C LYS A 23 -26.34 -18.39 36.21
N ALA A 24 -26.68 -19.63 35.85
CA ALA A 24 -26.31 -20.21 34.56
C ALA A 24 -26.95 -19.43 33.40
N ASN A 25 -28.23 -19.04 33.54
CA ASN A 25 -28.95 -18.29 32.52
C ASN A 25 -28.37 -16.88 32.32
N ASN A 26 -28.05 -16.18 33.42
CA ASN A 26 -27.38 -14.87 33.34
C ASN A 26 -26.04 -14.98 32.62
N ARG A 27 -25.25 -16.02 32.94
CA ARG A 27 -23.96 -16.24 32.27
C ARG A 27 -24.13 -16.58 30.78
N ALA A 28 -25.13 -17.37 30.44
CA ALA A 28 -25.45 -17.68 29.04
C ALA A 28 -25.81 -16.40 28.27
N MET A 29 -26.66 -15.55 28.85
CA MET A 29 -27.04 -14.26 28.26
C MET A 29 -25.83 -13.32 28.05
N GLU A 30 -24.94 -13.19 29.04
CA GLU A 30 -23.70 -12.40 28.91
C GLU A 30 -22.83 -12.88 27.73
N LEU A 31 -22.69 -14.21 27.60
CA LEU A 31 -21.88 -14.81 26.55
C LEU A 31 -22.53 -14.64 25.17
N GLU A 32 -23.85 -14.75 25.06
CA GLU A 32 -24.57 -14.49 23.82
C GLU A 32 -24.42 -13.04 23.35
N ILE A 33 -24.47 -12.08 24.27
CA ILE A 33 -24.25 -10.66 23.96
C ILE A 33 -22.84 -10.44 23.44
N LEU A 34 -21.83 -11.02 24.10
CA LEU A 34 -20.45 -10.91 23.67
C LEU A 34 -20.22 -11.57 22.31
N LEU A 35 -20.80 -12.74 22.08
CA LEU A 35 -20.71 -13.46 20.82
C LEU A 35 -21.29 -12.63 19.67
N LYS A 36 -22.50 -12.07 19.85
CA LYS A 36 -23.13 -11.19 18.85
C LYS A 36 -22.27 -9.95 18.55
N LYS A 37 -21.67 -9.35 19.58
CA LYS A 37 -20.77 -8.20 19.40
C LYS A 37 -19.56 -8.57 18.54
N LEU A 38 -18.88 -9.67 18.87
CA LEU A 38 -17.71 -10.14 18.13
C LEU A 38 -18.06 -10.56 16.70
N GLU A 39 -19.23 -11.14 16.49
CA GLU A 39 -19.72 -11.51 15.16
C GLU A 39 -19.94 -10.26 14.29
N MET A 40 -20.57 -9.21 14.83
CA MET A 40 -20.73 -7.94 14.12
C MET A 40 -19.40 -7.27 13.79
N GLU A 41 -18.44 -7.28 14.73
CA GLU A 41 -17.09 -6.76 14.50
C GLU A 41 -16.38 -7.53 13.39
N ASN A 42 -16.44 -8.87 13.40
CA ASN A 42 -15.85 -9.72 12.37
C ASN A 42 -16.45 -9.43 10.99
N GLN A 43 -17.78 -9.37 10.90
CA GLN A 43 -18.47 -9.03 9.65
C GLN A 43 -18.08 -7.64 9.12
N ALA A 44 -17.88 -6.66 10.01
CA ALA A 44 -17.43 -5.33 9.62
C ALA A 44 -16.01 -5.36 9.02
N TRP A 45 -15.08 -6.10 9.65
CA TRP A 45 -13.73 -6.29 9.12
C TRP A 45 -13.72 -7.02 7.78
N GLN A 46 -14.51 -8.07 7.64
CA GLN A 46 -14.66 -8.80 6.38
C GLN A 46 -15.21 -7.92 5.26
N ARG A 47 -16.22 -7.08 5.54
CA ARG A 47 -16.76 -6.14 4.55
C ARG A 47 -15.70 -5.14 4.09
N MET A 48 -14.97 -4.54 5.02
CA MET A 48 -13.86 -3.63 4.67
C MET A 48 -12.80 -4.33 3.83
N ALA A 49 -12.39 -5.56 4.20
CA ALA A 49 -11.42 -6.32 3.43
C ALA A 49 -11.88 -6.56 1.98
N LEU A 50 -13.15 -6.96 1.79
CA LEU A 50 -13.73 -7.13 0.44
C LEU A 50 -13.77 -5.83 -0.37
N GLU A 51 -14.10 -4.70 0.27
CA GLU A 51 -14.07 -3.38 -0.38
C GLU A 51 -12.64 -3.01 -0.81
N TYR A 52 -11.62 -3.28 0.02
CA TYR A 52 -10.22 -3.09 -0.34
C TYR A 52 -9.80 -4.00 -1.50
N GLU A 53 -10.21 -5.27 -1.50
CA GLU A 53 -9.93 -6.19 -2.61
C GLU A 53 -10.55 -5.70 -3.93
N SER A 54 -11.80 -5.22 -3.89
CA SER A 54 -12.46 -4.64 -5.07
C SER A 54 -11.75 -3.39 -5.58
N MET A 55 -11.33 -2.50 -4.67
CA MET A 55 -10.56 -1.30 -5.03
C MET A 55 -9.22 -1.66 -5.67
N VAL A 56 -8.46 -2.59 -5.06
CA VAL A 56 -7.18 -3.08 -5.59
C VAL A 56 -7.39 -3.72 -6.97
N PHE A 57 -8.44 -4.53 -7.13
CA PHE A 57 -8.78 -5.14 -8.41
C PHE A 57 -9.05 -4.09 -9.48
N SER A 58 -9.89 -3.09 -9.21
CA SER A 58 -10.19 -2.01 -10.16
C SER A 58 -8.95 -1.22 -10.56
N LEU A 59 -8.08 -0.92 -9.60
CA LEU A 59 -6.80 -0.25 -9.87
C LEU A 59 -5.88 -1.12 -10.73
N ASN A 60 -5.75 -2.41 -10.40
CA ASN A 60 -4.91 -3.33 -11.15
C ASN A 60 -5.40 -3.49 -12.60
N THR A 61 -6.71 -3.68 -12.80
CA THR A 61 -7.31 -3.72 -14.14
C THR A 61 -7.04 -2.43 -14.92
N SER A 62 -7.12 -1.27 -14.28
CA SER A 62 -6.85 0.02 -14.94
C SER A 62 -5.37 0.12 -15.37
N LEU A 63 -4.44 -0.34 -14.54
CA LEU A 63 -3.01 -0.40 -14.87
C LEU A 63 -2.74 -1.35 -16.05
N GLU A 64 -3.34 -2.54 -16.04
CA GLU A 64 -3.22 -3.52 -17.13
C GLU A 64 -3.75 -2.95 -18.45
N GLN A 65 -4.91 -2.29 -18.44
CA GLN A 65 -5.46 -1.63 -19.63
C GLN A 65 -4.54 -0.52 -20.18
N MET A 66 -3.92 0.27 -19.31
CA MET A 66 -2.96 1.30 -19.75
C MET A 66 -1.70 0.66 -20.35
N ARG A 67 -1.20 -0.42 -19.75
CA ARG A 67 -0.06 -1.18 -20.27
C ARG A 67 -0.36 -1.76 -21.65
N GLU A 68 -1.54 -2.37 -21.84
CA GLU A 68 -1.99 -2.91 -23.13
C GLU A 68 -2.17 -1.82 -24.19
N LYS A 69 -2.70 -0.65 -23.82
CA LYS A 69 -2.81 0.49 -24.75
C LYS A 69 -1.43 1.02 -25.15
N ALA A 70 -0.49 1.10 -24.22
CA ALA A 70 0.88 1.53 -24.51
C ALA A 70 1.59 0.56 -25.46
N THR A 71 1.49 -0.76 -25.21
CA THR A 71 2.05 -1.77 -26.12
C THR A 71 1.36 -1.77 -27.47
N ALA A 72 0.02 -1.66 -27.53
CA ALA A 72 -0.72 -1.57 -28.79
C ALA A 72 -0.35 -0.32 -29.59
N SER A 73 -0.19 0.84 -28.95
CA SER A 73 0.26 2.08 -29.60
C SER A 73 1.65 1.94 -30.22
N CYS A 74 2.56 1.22 -29.57
CA CYS A 74 3.90 0.95 -30.12
C CYS A 74 3.87 0.03 -31.35
N PHE A 75 2.90 -0.90 -31.44
CA PHE A 75 2.72 -1.75 -32.63
C PHE A 75 2.26 -0.99 -33.89
N PHE A 76 1.55 0.14 -33.74
CA PHE A 76 1.06 0.91 -34.89
C PHE A 76 2.09 1.85 -35.50
N PHE A 77 3.00 2.44 -34.69
CA PHE A 77 4.04 3.34 -35.21
C PHE A 77 5.19 2.60 -35.92
N ASN A 78 5.43 1.33 -35.60
CA ASN A 78 6.55 0.57 -36.17
C ASN A 78 6.28 0.00 -37.58
N ASN A 79 5.03 0.05 -38.07
CA ASN A 79 4.64 -0.55 -39.35
C ASN A 79 4.89 0.34 -40.58
N ASN A 80 5.33 1.60 -40.41
CA ASN A 80 5.57 2.50 -41.54
C ASN A 80 7.03 2.56 -42.01
N ASN A 81 7.95 1.80 -41.42
CA ASN A 81 9.31 1.67 -41.95
C ASN A 81 9.82 0.23 -41.88
N ASN A 82 10.14 -0.28 -43.08
CA ASN A 82 11.09 -1.34 -43.40
C ASN A 82 10.55 -2.74 -43.71
N ASN A 83 10.35 -2.91 -45.02
CA ASN A 83 10.93 -3.98 -45.82
C ASN A 83 12.24 -4.54 -45.20
N GLY A 84 12.27 -5.85 -44.89
CA GLY A 84 13.52 -6.63 -44.79
C GLY A 84 13.88 -7.22 -43.43
N GLY A 85 13.53 -8.50 -43.25
CA GLY A 85 14.45 -9.54 -42.77
C GLY A 85 14.95 -9.52 -41.32
N GLY A 86 14.48 -10.50 -40.55
CA GLY A 86 15.38 -11.31 -39.71
C GLY A 86 15.71 -10.80 -38.31
N ALA A 87 15.06 -11.44 -37.33
CA ALA A 87 15.58 -11.85 -36.03
C ALA A 87 15.54 -10.86 -34.84
N GLU A 88 15.11 -11.46 -33.72
CA GLU A 88 15.44 -11.18 -32.31
C GLU A 88 14.59 -10.17 -31.54
N ASP A 89 13.67 -10.77 -30.79
CA ASP A 89 13.08 -10.37 -29.51
C ASP A 89 14.01 -9.46 -28.68
N ALA A 90 13.80 -8.15 -28.76
CA ALA A 90 14.43 -7.16 -27.91
C ALA A 90 13.35 -6.25 -27.32
N GLU A 91 13.22 -6.29 -26.00
CA GLU A 91 12.36 -5.42 -25.21
C GLU A 91 12.61 -3.95 -25.56
N SER A 92 11.66 -3.33 -26.25
CA SER A 92 11.74 -1.92 -26.62
C SER A 92 11.46 -1.04 -25.41
N CYS A 93 12.53 -0.49 -24.84
CA CYS A 93 12.49 0.55 -23.83
C CYS A 93 12.10 1.88 -24.50
N CYS A 94 10.96 2.44 -24.12
CA CYS A 94 10.52 3.75 -24.58
C CYS A 94 11.24 4.85 -23.78
N ASP A 95 12.44 5.25 -24.22
CA ASP A 95 13.01 6.54 -23.84
C ASP A 95 12.28 7.63 -24.63
N VAL A 96 11.58 8.51 -23.91
CA VAL A 96 10.93 9.69 -24.49
C VAL A 96 11.88 10.86 -24.24
N GLU A 97 12.78 11.12 -25.18
CA GLU A 97 13.56 12.36 -25.21
C GLU A 97 12.68 13.45 -25.84
N GLU A 98 12.22 14.36 -24.99
CA GLU A 98 11.44 15.55 -25.38
C GLU A 98 12.44 16.68 -25.67
N ASP A 99 12.76 16.87 -26.95
CA ASP A 99 13.73 17.86 -27.43
C ASP A 99 13.05 19.24 -27.56
N HIS A 100 13.43 20.19 -26.72
CA HIS A 100 13.05 21.60 -26.84
C HIS A 100 14.30 22.52 -26.72
N HIS A 101 14.67 23.12 -27.85
CA HIS A 101 15.33 24.42 -28.10
C HIS A 101 15.39 25.36 -26.86
N GLU A 102 16.42 26.16 -26.56
CA GLU A 102 17.35 26.90 -27.44
C GLU A 102 18.39 27.70 -26.57
N LEU A 103 19.50 28.08 -27.20
CA LEU A 103 20.46 29.17 -26.91
C LEU A 103 21.84 28.89 -26.29
N GLU A 104 22.81 29.42 -27.05
CA GLU A 104 24.26 29.32 -27.05
C GLU A 104 24.91 30.18 -25.95
N GLU A 105 26.01 29.69 -25.34
CA GLU A 105 27.37 30.26 -25.47
C GLU A 105 28.38 29.64 -24.47
N GLU A 106 29.57 29.32 -25.02
CA GLU A 106 30.89 29.13 -24.40
C GLU A 106 31.24 27.89 -23.55
N GLU A 107 31.65 26.86 -24.28
CA GLU A 107 32.97 26.19 -24.19
C GLU A 107 33.57 25.90 -22.80
N ASN A 108 33.23 24.74 -22.25
CA ASN A 108 34.27 23.83 -21.75
C ASN A 108 33.83 22.37 -21.93
N ARG A 109 34.49 21.67 -22.86
CA ARG A 109 34.30 20.23 -23.09
C ARG A 109 34.83 19.46 -21.88
N VAL A 110 33.93 18.93 -21.05
CA VAL A 110 34.21 17.75 -20.23
C VAL A 110 33.11 16.73 -20.50
N ILE A 111 33.57 15.59 -21.01
CA ILE A 111 32.85 14.33 -21.20
C ILE A 111 32.19 13.95 -19.87
N GLY A 112 30.87 13.75 -19.86
CA GLY A 112 30.19 13.27 -18.65
C GLY A 112 28.66 13.39 -18.69
N GLY A 113 28.00 12.67 -19.60
CA GLY A 113 26.53 12.57 -19.66
C GLY A 113 25.89 11.78 -18.50
N GLY A 114 26.36 11.94 -17.26
CA GLY A 114 26.01 11.04 -16.15
C GLY A 114 25.88 11.65 -14.75
N GLU A 115 25.83 12.99 -14.59
CA GLU A 115 26.03 13.60 -13.26
C GLU A 115 24.84 14.40 -12.71
N LYS A 116 23.97 14.95 -13.56
CA LYS A 116 22.84 15.81 -13.13
C LYS A 116 21.70 15.06 -12.43
N TRP A 117 21.62 13.75 -12.61
CA TRP A 117 20.62 12.90 -11.97
C TRP A 117 20.98 12.49 -10.54
N LYS A 118 22.20 12.79 -10.05
CA LYS A 118 22.69 12.41 -8.72
C LYS A 118 22.54 13.49 -7.64
N LEU A 119 21.95 14.64 -7.98
CA LEU A 119 21.82 15.78 -7.06
C LEU A 119 20.44 15.84 -6.39
N CYS A 120 20.45 16.22 -5.11
CA CYS A 120 19.28 16.41 -4.28
C CYS A 120 18.31 17.40 -4.91
N LYS A 121 17.04 17.02 -5.06
CA LYS A 121 16.00 17.85 -5.68
C LYS A 121 15.53 19.03 -4.83
N SER A 122 15.96 19.10 -3.57
CA SER A 122 15.61 20.20 -2.66
C SER A 122 16.68 21.29 -2.62
N CYS A 123 17.97 20.93 -2.56
CA CYS A 123 19.07 21.89 -2.48
C CYS A 123 19.96 21.97 -3.72
N ASN A 124 19.77 21.08 -4.70
CA ASN A 124 20.54 20.95 -5.94
C ASN A 124 22.07 20.83 -5.75
N SER A 125 22.55 20.50 -4.54
CA SER A 125 23.98 20.48 -4.21
C SER A 125 24.45 19.19 -3.54
N GLY A 126 23.62 18.55 -2.71
CA GLY A 126 23.98 17.30 -2.03
C GLY A 126 23.72 16.06 -2.89
N ASN A 127 24.47 14.98 -2.66
CA ASN A 127 24.23 13.70 -3.32
C ASN A 127 22.87 13.10 -2.93
N LEU A 128 22.18 12.52 -3.90
CA LEU A 128 20.99 11.71 -3.67
C LEU A 128 21.36 10.44 -2.93
N CYS A 129 20.91 10.32 -1.69
CA CYS A 129 21.13 9.13 -0.89
C CYS A 129 19.91 8.73 -0.06
N VAL A 130 18.78 9.44 -0.16
CA VAL A 130 17.60 9.16 0.67
C VAL A 130 16.38 8.82 -0.16
N VAL A 131 15.80 7.65 0.12
CA VAL A 131 14.54 7.14 -0.44
C VAL A 131 13.36 7.47 0.47
N PHE A 132 12.28 8.03 -0.10
CA PHE A 132 11.07 8.43 0.63
C PHE A 132 9.99 7.35 0.56
N LEU A 133 9.49 6.89 1.71
CA LEU A 133 8.38 5.93 1.77
C LEU A 133 7.03 6.62 2.03
N PRO A 134 5.95 6.21 1.34
CA PRO A 134 5.84 4.97 0.54
C PRO A 134 6.20 5.10 -0.95
N CYS A 135 6.49 6.30 -1.47
CA CYS A 135 6.63 6.53 -2.92
C CYS A 135 7.90 5.97 -3.56
N ARG A 136 8.90 5.55 -2.76
CA ARG A 136 10.20 4.98 -3.18
C ARG A 136 11.09 5.87 -4.05
N HIS A 137 10.80 7.16 -4.16
CA HIS A 137 11.68 8.10 -4.87
C HIS A 137 12.96 8.35 -4.07
N LEU A 138 14.10 8.21 -4.75
CA LEU A 138 15.41 8.67 -4.31
C LEU A 138 15.58 10.13 -4.74
N CYS A 139 15.32 11.08 -3.84
CA CYS A 139 15.13 12.49 -4.23
C CYS A 139 15.81 13.52 -3.32
N SER A 140 16.39 13.11 -2.19
CA SER A 140 17.08 14.04 -1.30
C SER A 140 18.44 13.55 -0.80
N CYS A 141 19.26 14.49 -0.35
CA CYS A 141 20.46 14.21 0.45
C CYS A 141 20.10 14.09 1.93
N LYS A 142 21.02 13.53 2.72
CA LYS A 142 20.86 13.34 4.17
C LYS A 142 20.50 14.63 4.93
N ALA A 143 21.06 15.77 4.53
CA ALA A 143 20.80 17.04 5.19
C ALA A 143 19.39 17.57 4.91
N CYS A 144 18.90 17.42 3.67
CA CYS A 144 17.56 17.86 3.29
C CYS A 144 16.46 16.96 3.85
N ASP A 145 16.71 15.66 4.02
CA ASP A 145 15.70 14.72 4.54
C ASP A 145 15.06 15.22 5.84
N ALA A 146 15.85 15.74 6.79
CA ALA A 146 15.34 16.20 8.08
C ALA A 146 14.28 17.32 8.00
N PHE A 147 14.21 18.07 6.89
CA PHE A 147 13.32 19.22 6.71
C PHE A 147 12.18 18.96 5.70
N LEU A 148 12.15 17.78 5.09
CA LEU A 148 11.17 17.44 4.07
C LEU A 148 10.08 16.54 4.66
N ASP A 149 8.84 17.04 4.67
CA ASP A 149 7.65 16.28 5.09
C ASP A 149 6.94 15.59 3.91
N SER A 150 7.36 15.87 2.67
CA SER A 150 6.83 15.28 1.45
C SER A 150 7.92 15.06 0.42
N CYS A 151 7.67 14.15 -0.53
CA CYS A 151 8.60 13.85 -1.61
C CYS A 151 8.66 15.02 -2.61
N PRO A 152 9.83 15.61 -2.89
CA PRO A 152 9.98 16.68 -3.89
C PRO A 152 9.62 16.28 -5.33
N VAL A 153 9.50 14.97 -5.61
CA VAL A 153 9.20 14.44 -6.96
C VAL A 153 7.69 14.28 -7.17
N CYS A 154 7.00 13.62 -6.25
CA CYS A 154 5.58 13.26 -6.42
C CYS A 154 4.65 13.83 -5.34
N LEU A 155 5.18 14.67 -4.44
CA LEU A 155 4.45 15.33 -3.34
C LEU A 155 3.79 14.37 -2.32
N ALA A 156 4.06 13.07 -2.41
CA ALA A 156 3.57 12.09 -1.44
C ALA A 156 4.11 12.40 -0.03
N PRO A 157 3.27 12.32 1.04
CA PRO A 157 3.71 12.53 2.41
C PRO A 157 4.80 11.54 2.81
N LYS A 158 5.85 12.04 3.47
CA LYS A 158 6.95 11.21 3.97
C LYS A 158 6.53 10.54 5.27
N LYS A 159 6.41 9.21 5.26
CA LYS A 159 6.15 8.41 6.47
C LYS A 159 7.42 7.83 7.09
N ALA A 160 8.41 7.56 6.25
CA ALA A 160 9.73 7.09 6.64
C ALA A 160 10.72 7.42 5.51
N SER A 161 12.01 7.41 5.84
CA SER A 161 13.10 7.55 4.88
C SER A 161 14.14 6.46 5.09
N ILE A 162 14.83 6.08 4.02
CA ILE A 162 15.93 5.10 4.04
C ILE A 162 17.14 5.74 3.36
N GLU A 163 18.29 5.74 4.05
CA GLU A 163 19.56 6.10 3.46
C GLU A 163 20.12 4.91 2.67
N VAL A 164 20.49 5.15 1.42
CA VAL A 164 21.05 4.18 0.48
C VAL A 164 22.50 4.56 0.23
N LEU A 165 23.39 3.58 0.36
CA LEU A 165 24.78 3.69 -0.07
C LEU A 165 24.81 3.47 -1.58
N ILE A 166 25.22 4.50 -2.33
CA ILE A 166 25.39 4.43 -3.78
C ILE A 166 26.90 4.45 -4.02
N ASP A 167 27.46 3.28 -4.32
CA ASP A 167 28.88 3.09 -4.69
C ASP A 167 29.11 3.45 -6.17
#